data_AF-A0A7V9VTQ4-F1
#
_entry.id   AF-A0A7V9VTQ4-F1
#
_cell.length_a   1.000
_cell.length_b   1.000
_cell.length_c   1.000
_cell.angle_alpha   90.00
_cell.angle_beta   90.00
_cell.angle_gamma   90.00
#
_symmetry.space_group_name_H-M   'P 1'
#
loop_
_entity.id
_entity.type
_entity.pdbx_description
1 polymer ?
#
loop_
_entity_poly.entity_id
_entity_poly.type
_entity_poly.pdbx_seq_one_letter_code
_entity_poly.pdbx_strand_id
1 'polypeptide(L)'
;MLLDDAEVLIMTALRRKAHVAHMNLDDALAAIASHRPQRAFLTHLAHDMGRFADVAPLLPPNVQLATDGLVVSGVSVTRGMP
;
A
#
# COMPACT_ATOMS: atom_id res chain seq x y z
N MET A 1 -16.80 6.16 -0.57
CA MET A 1 -16.43 4.87 0.06
C MET A 1 -15.55 5.19 1.28
N LEU A 2 -15.46 4.32 2.29
CA LEU A 2 -14.85 4.68 3.59
C LEU A 2 -13.35 5.05 3.53
N LEU A 3 -12.64 4.61 2.49
CA LEU A 3 -11.18 4.69 2.37
C LEU A 3 -10.70 5.73 1.34
N ASP A 4 -11.62 6.47 0.73
CA ASP A 4 -11.27 7.39 -0.36
C ASP A 4 -10.47 8.58 0.16
N ASP A 5 -9.51 9.05 -0.65
CA ASP A 5 -8.71 10.26 -0.43
C ASP A 5 -7.90 10.25 0.89
N ALA A 6 -7.54 9.06 1.38
CA ALA A 6 -6.70 8.90 2.56
C ALA A 6 -5.29 9.49 2.36
N GLU A 7 -4.72 10.11 3.38
CA GLU A 7 -3.32 10.57 3.31
C GLU A 7 -2.34 9.39 3.23
N VAL A 8 -2.61 8.34 4.01
CA VAL A 8 -1.81 7.12 4.03
C VAL A 8 -2.75 5.92 3.98
N LEU A 9 -2.52 5.04 3.00
CA LEU A 9 -3.23 3.76 2.86
C LEU A 9 -2.24 2.59 2.98
N ILE A 10 -2.47 1.69 3.93
CA ILE A 10 -1.71 0.44 4.05
C ILE A 10 -2.55 -0.68 3.46
N MET A 11 -2.01 -1.41 2.48
CA MET A 11 -2.74 -2.40 1.70
C MET A 11 -1.96 -3.71 1.63
N THR A 12 -2.64 -4.85 1.63
CA THR A 12 -2.00 -6.15 1.46
C THR A 12 -1.73 -6.44 -0.01
N ALA A 13 -0.57 -7.01 -0.33
CA ALA A 13 -0.27 -7.56 -1.66
C ALA A 13 0.60 -8.81 -1.50
N LEU A 14 0.00 -10.00 -1.55
CA LEU A 14 0.72 -11.22 -1.20
C LEU A 14 1.88 -11.51 -2.16
N ARG A 15 1.60 -11.45 -3.47
CA ARG A 15 2.52 -11.89 -4.52
C ARG A 15 2.07 -11.37 -5.87
N ARG A 16 2.85 -11.60 -6.92
CA ARG A 16 2.48 -11.19 -8.30
C ARG A 16 1.38 -12.06 -8.90
N LYS A 17 1.40 -13.37 -8.63
CA LYS A 17 0.39 -14.30 -9.18
C LYS A 17 -0.92 -14.21 -8.41
N ALA A 18 -2.04 -14.29 -9.12
CA ALA A 18 -3.36 -14.37 -8.52
C ALA A 18 -3.43 -15.42 -7.40
N HIS A 19 -4.15 -15.10 -6.32
CA HIS A 19 -4.42 -16.01 -5.22
C HIS A 19 -5.88 -15.87 -4.80
N VAL A 20 -6.56 -17.00 -4.58
CA VAL A 20 -8.02 -17.03 -4.34
C VAL A 20 -8.48 -16.29 -3.08
N ALA A 21 -7.61 -16.18 -2.07
CA ALA A 21 -7.92 -15.60 -0.77
C ALA A 21 -7.18 -14.28 -0.47
N HIS A 22 -6.26 -13.84 -1.33
CA HIS A 22 -5.41 -12.68 -1.06
C HIS A 22 -5.23 -11.86 -2.32
N MET A 23 -5.20 -10.53 -2.17
CA MET A 23 -4.86 -9.63 -3.27
C MET A 23 -3.46 -9.94 -3.78
N ASN A 24 -3.35 -10.10 -5.10
CA ASN A 24 -2.06 -10.05 -5.77
C ASN A 24 -1.62 -8.57 -5.92
N LEU A 25 -0.41 -8.35 -6.46
CA LEU A 25 0.12 -7.01 -6.65
C LEU A 25 -0.78 -6.12 -7.52
N ASP A 26 -1.28 -6.65 -8.64
CA ASP A 26 -2.12 -5.90 -9.58
C ASP A 26 -3.49 -5.56 -8.96
N ASP A 27 -4.09 -6.49 -8.22
CA ASP A 27 -5.35 -6.27 -7.51
C ASP A 27 -5.20 -5.15 -6.46
N ALA A 28 -4.10 -5.19 -5.70
CA ALA A 28 -3.80 -4.18 -4.69
C ALA A 28 -3.55 -2.80 -5.33
N LEU A 29 -2.81 -2.74 -6.44
CA LEU A 29 -2.57 -1.50 -7.18
C LEU A 29 -3.86 -0.93 -7.77
N ALA A 30 -4.75 -1.77 -8.30
CA ALA A 30 -6.06 -1.34 -8.79
C ALA A 30 -6.92 -0.77 -7.66
N ALA A 31 -6.95 -1.41 -6.49
CA ALA A 31 -7.66 -0.91 -5.32
C ALA A 31 -7.09 0.43 -4.83
N ILE A 32 -5.76 0.56 -4.76
CA ILE A 32 -5.09 1.82 -4.41
C ILE A 32 -5.45 2.92 -5.41
N ALA A 33 -5.41 2.64 -6.71
CA ALA A 33 -5.77 3.60 -7.74
C ALA A 33 -7.23 4.07 -7.61
N SER A 34 -8.16 3.15 -7.30
CA SER A 34 -9.57 3.49 -7.06
C SER A 34 -9.77 4.40 -5.85
N HIS A 35 -8.99 4.20 -4.79
CA HIS A 35 -9.11 4.97 -3.55
C HIS A 35 -8.34 6.30 -3.55
N ARG A 36 -7.43 6.48 -4.51
CA ARG A 36 -6.67 7.73 -4.72
C ARG A 36 -5.96 8.26 -3.45
N PRO A 37 -5.24 7.44 -2.67
CA PRO A 37 -4.54 7.93 -1.50
C PRO A 37 -3.32 8.78 -1.91
N GLN A 38 -2.89 9.68 -1.03
CA GLN A 38 -1.68 10.48 -1.26
C GLN A 38 -0.42 9.59 -1.24
N ARG A 39 -0.37 8.64 -0.31
CA ARG A 39 0.70 7.63 -0.19
C ARG A 39 0.11 6.26 0.12
N ALA A 40 0.66 5.21 -0.46
CA ALA A 40 0.28 3.84 -0.16
C ALA A 40 1.48 2.94 0.14
N PHE A 41 1.30 2.01 1.08
CA PHE A 41 2.32 1.05 1.49
C PHE A 41 1.79 -0.37 1.36
N LEU A 42 2.51 -1.21 0.62
CA LEU A 42 2.18 -2.62 0.42
C LEU A 42 2.84 -3.47 1.51
N THR A 43 2.04 -4.30 2.19
CA THR A 43 2.50 -5.21 3.25
C THR A 43 2.06 -6.65 2.99
N HIS A 44 2.45 -7.57 3.89
CA HIS A 44 2.13 -8.99 3.84
C HIS A 44 2.66 -9.65 2.55
N LEU A 45 3.90 -9.32 2.18
CA LEU A 45 4.58 -9.81 0.98
C LEU A 45 5.10 -11.24 1.23
N ALA A 46 4.79 -12.17 0.34
CA ALA A 46 5.40 -13.50 0.31
C ALA A 46 6.72 -13.50 -0.47
N HIS A 47 7.52 -14.56 -0.29
CA HIS A 47 8.82 -14.72 -0.94
C HIS A 47 8.75 -14.69 -2.48
N ASP A 48 7.62 -15.06 -3.06
CA ASP A 48 7.37 -15.11 -4.50
C ASP A 48 6.91 -13.75 -5.09
N MET A 49 6.89 -12.67 -4.30
CA MET A 49 6.76 -11.29 -4.81
C MET A 49 7.96 -10.88 -5.68
N GLY A 50 9.15 -11.40 -5.35
CA GLY A 50 10.44 -11.01 -5.91
C GLY A 50 11.25 -10.16 -4.96
N ARG A 51 12.48 -9.79 -5.35
CA ARG A 51 13.33 -8.94 -4.52
C ARG A 51 12.79 -7.52 -4.51
N PHE A 52 12.95 -6.85 -3.37
CA PHE A 52 12.57 -5.44 -3.22
C PHE A 52 13.14 -4.56 -4.34
N ALA A 53 14.43 -4.74 -4.67
CA ALA A 53 15.11 -3.98 -5.72
C ALA A 53 14.54 -4.18 -7.13
N ASP A 54 13.89 -5.33 -7.40
CA ASP A 54 13.30 -5.64 -8.70
C ASP A 54 11.84 -5.14 -8.79
N VAL A 55 11.15 -5.05 -7.65
CA VAL A 55 9.72 -4.73 -7.58
C VAL A 55 9.50 -3.23 -7.35
N ALA A 56 10.23 -2.62 -6.41
CA ALA A 56 10.04 -1.22 -6.02
C ALA A 56 10.11 -0.23 -7.20
N PRO A 57 11.03 -0.36 -8.18
CA PRO A 57 11.08 0.55 -9.33
C PRO A 57 9.88 0.45 -10.28
N LEU A 58 9.10 -0.63 -10.20
CA LEU A 58 7.92 -0.85 -11.04
C LEU A 58 6.65 -0.26 -10.43
N LEU A 59 6.69 0.16 -9.17
CA LEU A 59 5.52 0.69 -8.48
C LEU A 59 5.24 2.14 -8.90
N PRO A 60 3.97 2.57 -8.89
CA PRO A 60 3.64 3.98 -9.08
C PRO A 60 4.34 4.88 -8.05
N PRO A 61 4.61 6.16 -8.37
CA PRO A 61 5.38 7.06 -7.50
C PRO A 61 4.84 7.21 -6.07
N ASN A 62 3.53 7.05 -5.87
CA ASN A 62 2.87 7.16 -4.57
C ASN A 62 2.74 5.82 -3.83
N VAL A 63 3.26 4.72 -4.36
CA VAL A 63 3.15 3.37 -3.79
C VAL A 63 4.54 2.83 -3.47
N GLN A 64 4.71 2.29 -2.26
CA GLN A 64 5.99 1.75 -1.79
C GLN A 64 5.78 0.37 -1.15
N LEU A 65 6.79 -0.49 -1.22
CA LEU A 65 6.82 -1.71 -0.41
C LEU A 65 7.17 -1.35 1.03
N ALA A 66 6.39 -1.84 1.99
CA ALA A 66 6.71 -1.70 3.40
C ALA A 66 7.90 -2.60 3.77
N THR A 67 8.64 -2.18 4.79
CA THR A 67 9.72 -2.95 5.41
C THR A 67 9.45 -3.11 6.89
N ASP A 68 10.02 -4.14 7.49
CA ASP A 68 9.95 -4.31 8.94
C ASP A 68 10.54 -3.08 9.65
N GLY A 69 9.81 -2.57 10.65
CA GLY A 69 10.17 -1.36 11.37
C GLY A 69 9.84 -0.04 10.66
N LEU A 70 9.21 -0.07 9.47
CA LEU A 70 8.73 1.16 8.82
C LEU A 70 7.71 1.87 9.72
N VAL A 71 8.03 3.11 10.11
CA VAL A 71 7.13 4.00 10.84
C VAL A 71 6.59 5.04 9.87
N VAL A 72 5.26 5.13 9.78
CA VAL A 72 4.56 6.13 8.98
C VAL A 72 3.74 7.03 9.90
N SER A 73 3.85 8.33 9.70
CA SER A 73 3.01 9.33 10.36
C SER A 73 1.93 9.78 9.36
N GLY A 74 0.69 9.81 9.83
CA GLY A 74 -0.41 10.50 9.15
C GLY A 74 -0.67 11.87 9.78
N VAL A 75 -1.74 12.53 9.34
CA VAL A 75 -2.12 13.89 9.74
C VAL A 75 -2.06 14.00 11.26
N SER A 76 -1.28 14.98 11.73
CA SER A 76 -1.44 15.50 13.09
C SER A 76 -2.85 16.04 13.17
N VAL A 77 -3.77 15.31 13.81
CA VAL A 77 -5.05 15.88 14.22
C VAL A 77 -4.69 16.97 15.22
N THR A 78 -4.45 18.19 14.75
CA THR A 78 -4.51 19.37 15.60
C THR A 78 -5.95 19.39 16.07
N ARG A 79 -6.17 18.86 17.26
CA ARG A 79 -7.43 18.88 17.97
C ARG A 79 -7.71 20.35 18.31
N GLY A 80 -8.14 21.11 17.30
CA GLY A 80 -8.83 22.38 17.47
C GLY A 80 -10.20 22.04 18.02
N MET A 81 -10.33 22.22 19.33
CA MET A 81 -11.56 22.26 20.13
C MET A 81 -12.67 23.07 19.43
N PRO A 82 -13.95 22.78 19.75
CA PRO A 82 -14.53 23.25 21.01
C PRO A 82 -14.62 22.20 22.11
#